data_AF-A0A7Z0QMT9-F1
#
_entry.id   AF-A0A7Z0QMT9-F1
#
_cell.length_a   1.000
_cell.length_b   1.000
_cell.length_c   1.000
_cell.angle_alpha   90.00
_cell.angle_beta   90.00
_cell.angle_gamma   90.00
#
_symmetry.space_group_name_H-M   'P 1'
#
loop_
_entity.id
_entity.type
_entity.pdbx_description
1 polymer ?
#
loop_
_entity_poly.entity_id
_entity_poly.type
_entity_poly.pdbx_seq_one_letter_code
_entity_poly.pdbx_strand_id
1 'polypeptide(L)'
;MEPQFGCSLAVLQLYLPRNGARRPQVAERLHAVIRQLRERREERPTLEVEDEYDVQDLFHALLIIYFDDIRKEEWSPSYAGGASRMDFLLPEVESVVEIKMTRPSLTTKQLGEQLTVDVAKYKQHPMCRSLYCVVYDPAGRTSNPRSVENDLSGDNEKMTVRVMIVPR
;
A
#
# COMPACT_ATOMS: atom_id res chain seq x y z
N MET A 1 33.90 11.38 11.82
CA MET A 1 33.23 11.81 10.57
C MET A 1 32.11 10.82 10.35
N GLU A 2 30.95 11.08 10.97
CA GLU A 2 29.79 10.20 10.80
C GLU A 2 29.11 10.49 9.46
N PRO A 3 28.61 9.48 8.74
CA PRO A 3 27.86 9.71 7.52
C PRO A 3 26.46 10.23 7.89
N GLN A 4 26.18 11.47 7.50
CA GLN A 4 24.86 12.08 7.53
C GLN A 4 23.94 11.38 6.50
N PHE A 5 23.36 10.24 6.87
CA PHE A 5 22.17 9.73 6.18
C PHE A 5 20.94 10.38 6.82
N GLY A 6 20.58 11.56 6.31
CA GLY A 6 19.28 12.17 6.56
C GLY A 6 18.18 11.41 5.82
N CYS A 7 17.84 10.21 6.30
CA CYS A 7 16.61 9.51 5.92
C CYS A 7 15.65 9.53 7.12
N SER A 8 14.55 10.27 6.94
CA SER A 8 13.23 9.93 7.45
C SER A 8 13.04 9.84 8.99
N LEU A 9 12.35 10.84 9.55
CA LEU A 9 11.48 10.61 10.71
C LEU A 9 10.05 10.14 10.31
N ALA A 10 9.63 10.37 9.05
CA ALA A 10 8.28 10.05 8.57
C ALA A 10 8.12 8.60 8.01
N VAL A 11 9.11 8.02 7.33
CA VAL A 11 9.12 6.57 6.99
C VAL A 11 9.22 5.72 8.27
N LEU A 12 9.86 6.23 9.33
CA LEU A 12 9.98 5.52 10.61
C LEU A 12 8.66 5.46 11.40
N GLN A 13 7.72 6.38 11.15
CA GLN A 13 6.38 6.35 11.75
C GLN A 13 5.47 5.28 11.13
N LEU A 14 5.82 4.78 9.94
CA LEU A 14 5.11 3.67 9.34
C LEU A 14 5.64 2.31 9.77
N TYR A 15 6.84 2.12 10.37
CA TYR A 15 7.30 0.75 10.65
C TYR A 15 8.20 0.40 11.86
N LEU A 16 8.77 1.30 12.70
CA LEU A 16 9.64 0.83 13.81
C LEU A 16 9.57 1.61 15.15
N PRO A 17 9.82 0.92 16.29
CA PRO A 17 9.44 1.34 17.63
C PRO A 17 10.40 2.37 18.24
N ARG A 18 9.86 3.30 19.04
CA ARG A 18 10.69 4.06 19.98
C ARG A 18 10.39 3.85 21.45
N ASN A 19 9.27 3.27 21.88
CA ASN A 19 9.00 2.92 23.28
C ASN A 19 7.68 2.10 23.42
N GLY A 20 7.77 0.78 23.57
CA GLY A 20 6.85 -0.08 24.36
C GLY A 20 5.32 -0.09 24.15
N ALA A 21 4.71 0.73 23.29
CA ALA A 21 3.24 0.81 23.18
C ALA A 21 2.77 0.83 21.72
N ARG A 22 2.10 -0.28 21.33
CA ARG A 22 1.42 -0.58 20.04
C ARG A 22 0.71 0.62 19.39
N ARG A 23 0.92 0.84 18.08
CA ARG A 23 -0.07 1.47 17.17
C ARG A 23 -0.05 0.79 15.79
N PRO A 24 -1.18 0.31 15.27
CA PRO A 24 -1.23 -0.36 13.97
C PRO A 24 -1.12 0.65 12.83
N GLN A 25 -0.30 0.29 11.86
CA GLN A 25 0.05 1.06 10.66
C GLN A 25 -1.20 1.19 9.79
N VAL A 26 -1.38 2.28 9.04
CA VAL A 26 -2.63 2.63 8.34
C VAL A 26 -3.30 1.45 7.60
N ALA A 27 -2.51 0.61 6.94
CA ALA A 27 -2.97 -0.62 6.27
C ALA A 27 -3.66 -1.63 7.23
N GLU A 28 -3.11 -1.86 8.42
CA GLU A 28 -3.69 -2.79 9.41
C GLU A 28 -5.02 -2.28 9.98
N ARG A 29 -5.26 -0.96 9.95
CA ARG A 29 -6.53 -0.35 10.38
C ARG A 29 -7.56 -0.21 9.27
N LEU A 30 -7.17 -0.40 8.00
CA LEU A 30 -8.05 -0.22 6.84
C LEU A 30 -9.38 -0.97 7.01
N HIS A 31 -9.33 -2.27 7.32
CA HIS A 31 -10.55 -3.06 7.49
C HIS A 31 -11.45 -2.56 8.63
N ALA A 32 -10.86 -2.08 9.73
CA ALA A 32 -11.62 -1.52 10.84
C ALA A 32 -12.30 -0.20 10.45
N VAL A 33 -11.61 0.66 9.70
CA VAL A 33 -12.19 1.90 9.15
C VAL A 33 -13.35 1.58 8.22
N ILE A 34 -13.17 0.64 7.28
CA ILE A 34 -14.23 0.20 6.35
C ILE A 34 -15.45 -0.30 7.11
N ARG A 35 -15.25 -1.13 8.15
CA ARG A 35 -16.35 -1.60 9.00
C ARG A 35 -17.05 -0.45 9.73
N GLN A 36 -16.30 0.50 10.27
CA GLN A 36 -16.87 1.65 10.96
C GLN A 36 -17.70 2.54 10.04
N LEU A 37 -17.28 2.71 8.78
CA LEU A 37 -18.03 3.47 7.77
C LEU A 37 -19.41 2.87 7.48
N ARG A 38 -19.60 1.56 7.70
CA ARG A 38 -20.90 0.87 7.55
C ARG A 38 -21.83 1.07 8.75
N GLU A 39 -21.31 1.46 9.90
CA GLU A 39 -22.11 1.74 11.11
C GLU A 39 -22.71 3.15 11.06
N ARG A 40 -23.79 3.30 10.30
CA ARG A 40 -24.45 4.59 10.06
C ARG A 40 -25.72 4.72 10.89
N ARG A 41 -25.98 5.93 11.40
CA ARG A 41 -27.30 6.27 11.96
C ARG A 41 -28.30 6.42 10.82
N GLU A 42 -29.54 5.99 11.05
CA GLU A 42 -30.70 6.28 10.19
C GLU A 42 -30.48 5.87 8.72
N GLU A 43 -29.83 4.73 8.47
CA GLU A 43 -29.61 4.16 7.12
C GLU A 43 -28.96 5.14 6.11
N ARG A 44 -28.18 6.12 6.60
CA ARG A 44 -27.54 7.10 5.72
C ARG A 44 -26.54 6.44 4.77
N PRO A 45 -26.45 6.91 3.51
CA PRO A 45 -25.45 6.40 2.57
C PRO A 45 -24.04 6.63 3.10
N THR A 46 -23.13 5.76 2.66
CA THR A 46 -21.71 5.75 3.02
C THR A 46 -20.87 5.37 1.80
N LEU A 47 -19.55 5.42 1.94
CA LEU A 47 -18.64 4.85 0.95
C LEU A 47 -18.72 3.32 1.05
N GLU A 48 -19.31 2.68 0.05
CA GLU A 48 -19.20 1.24 -0.11
C GLU A 48 -17.85 0.89 -0.72
N VAL A 49 -17.22 -0.17 -0.21
CA VAL A 49 -15.93 -0.65 -0.71
C VAL A 49 -16.16 -1.97 -1.42
N GLU A 50 -16.39 -1.88 -2.73
CA GLU A 50 -16.75 -2.99 -3.61
C GLU A 50 -15.56 -3.43 -4.47
N ASP A 51 -14.71 -2.49 -4.86
CA ASP A 51 -13.54 -2.76 -5.68
C ASP A 51 -12.25 -2.04 -5.24
N GLU A 52 -11.20 -2.23 -6.03
CA GLU A 52 -9.87 -1.67 -5.78
C GLU A 52 -9.84 -0.14 -5.78
N TYR A 53 -10.68 0.51 -6.60
CA TYR A 53 -10.77 1.97 -6.66
C TYR A 53 -11.38 2.53 -5.38
N ASP A 54 -12.41 1.87 -4.84
CA ASP A 54 -12.98 2.30 -3.55
C ASP A 54 -11.97 2.17 -2.40
N VAL A 55 -11.13 1.13 -2.43
CA VAL A 55 -10.03 0.98 -1.47
C VAL A 55 -9.01 2.11 -1.66
N GLN A 56 -8.66 2.45 -2.90
CA GLN A 56 -7.73 3.54 -3.19
C GLN A 56 -8.28 4.88 -2.69
N ASP A 57 -9.54 5.20 -2.95
CA ASP A 57 -10.16 6.46 -2.50
C ASP A 57 -10.18 6.57 -0.97
N LEU A 58 -10.56 5.49 -0.27
CA LEU A 58 -10.50 5.48 1.19
C LEU A 58 -9.07 5.57 1.71
N PHE A 59 -8.13 4.82 1.12
CA PHE A 59 -6.75 4.81 1.57
C PHE A 59 -6.07 6.17 1.36
N HIS A 60 -6.38 6.85 0.25
CA HIS A 60 -5.94 8.22 0.01
C HIS A 60 -6.42 9.16 1.12
N ALA A 61 -7.69 9.08 1.52
CA ALA A 61 -8.23 9.88 2.62
C ALA A 61 -7.49 9.61 3.95
N LEU A 62 -7.06 8.37 4.18
CA LEU A 62 -6.25 8.01 5.35
C LEU A 62 -4.82 8.54 5.26
N LEU A 63 -4.22 8.60 4.06
CA LEU A 63 -2.88 9.14 3.85
C LEU A 63 -2.82 10.66 4.08
N ILE A 64 -3.88 11.41 3.72
CA ILE A 64 -3.97 12.86 3.92
C ILE A 64 -3.79 13.25 5.40
N ILE A 65 -4.07 12.35 6.34
CA ILE A 65 -3.86 12.60 7.77
C ILE A 65 -2.36 12.80 8.10
N TYR A 66 -1.46 12.25 7.28
CA TYR A 66 -0.03 12.15 7.56
C TYR A 66 0.87 12.87 6.56
N PHE A 67 0.37 13.16 5.35
CA PHE A 67 1.18 13.70 4.26
C PHE A 67 0.48 14.89 3.61
N ASP A 68 1.24 15.97 3.40
CA ASP A 68 0.74 17.18 2.73
C ASP A 68 0.89 17.08 1.20
N ASP A 69 1.93 16.38 0.71
CA ASP A 69 2.15 16.11 -0.73
C ASP A 69 1.94 14.62 -1.06
N ILE A 70 0.77 14.29 -1.61
CA ILE A 70 0.43 12.96 -2.13
C ILE A 70 0.17 13.10 -3.63
N ARG A 71 1.00 12.45 -4.44
CA ARG A 71 0.88 12.50 -5.90
C ARG A 71 0.28 11.21 -6.42
N LYS A 72 -0.72 11.33 -7.30
CA LYS A 72 -1.15 10.20 -8.13
C LYS A 72 -0.08 9.99 -9.18
N GLU A 73 0.60 8.85 -9.14
CA GLU A 73 1.74 8.62 -10.03
C GLU A 73 1.27 8.21 -11.43
N GLU A 74 1.52 9.04 -12.44
CA GLU A 74 1.43 8.69 -13.85
C GLU A 74 2.85 8.50 -14.43
N TRP A 75 3.60 7.53 -13.93
CA TRP A 75 4.94 7.28 -14.45
C TRP A 75 4.90 6.45 -15.75
N SER A 76 5.46 7.00 -16.83
CA SER A 76 5.71 6.25 -18.08
C SER A 76 7.04 6.66 -18.71
N PRO A 77 7.94 5.71 -18.99
CA PRO A 77 9.01 5.95 -19.96
C PRO A 77 8.82 5.19 -21.28
N SER A 78 8.13 4.03 -21.30
CA SER A 78 7.77 3.22 -22.50
C SER A 78 7.58 1.72 -22.17
N TYR A 79 6.85 1.37 -21.10
CA TYR A 79 6.36 0.00 -20.93
C TYR A 79 4.94 -0.09 -21.47
N ALA A 80 4.77 -0.96 -22.47
CA ALA A 80 3.54 -1.15 -23.19
C ALA A 80 2.39 -1.61 -22.26
N GLY A 81 1.30 -0.83 -22.28
CA GLY A 81 -0.03 -1.33 -21.96
C GLY A 81 -0.52 -1.06 -20.55
N GLY A 82 -1.16 0.10 -20.38
CA GLY A 82 -2.07 0.40 -19.27
C GLY A 82 -1.52 1.47 -18.34
N ALA A 83 -2.15 2.64 -18.32
CA ALA A 83 -1.98 3.59 -17.23
C ALA A 83 -2.50 2.92 -15.95
N SER A 84 -1.61 2.50 -15.03
CA SER A 84 -2.04 2.11 -13.68
C SER A 84 -2.47 3.40 -13.00
N ARG A 85 -3.78 3.58 -12.88
CA ARG A 85 -4.33 4.93 -12.74
C ARG A 85 -4.28 5.49 -11.33
N MET A 86 -3.86 4.76 -10.29
CA MET A 86 -3.82 5.29 -8.92
C MET A 86 -2.84 4.53 -8.01
N ASP A 87 -1.55 4.79 -8.19
CA ASP A 87 -0.51 4.46 -7.21
C ASP A 87 -0.14 5.77 -6.48
N PHE A 88 0.04 5.75 -5.16
CA PHE A 88 0.31 6.96 -4.38
C PHE A 88 1.81 7.16 -4.19
N LEU A 89 2.39 8.13 -4.90
CA LEU A 89 3.73 8.60 -4.63
C LEU A 89 3.70 9.58 -3.44
N LEU A 90 4.59 9.35 -2.49
CA LEU A 90 4.82 10.14 -1.28
C LEU A 90 6.25 10.72 -1.34
N PRO A 91 6.45 11.89 -1.98
CA PRO A 91 7.78 12.43 -2.25
C PRO A 91 8.58 12.72 -0.98
N GLU A 92 7.91 13.20 0.08
CA GLU A 92 8.52 13.53 1.37
C GLU A 92 9.30 12.36 2.00
N VAL A 93 8.91 11.14 1.64
CA VAL A 93 9.43 9.88 2.19
C VAL A 93 9.97 8.96 1.10
N GLU A 94 10.13 9.45 -0.14
CA GLU A 94 10.62 8.70 -1.31
C GLU A 94 9.93 7.32 -1.44
N SER A 95 8.62 7.28 -1.21
CA SER A 95 7.84 6.04 -1.10
C SER A 95 6.68 6.00 -2.08
N VAL A 96 6.30 4.80 -2.49
CA VAL A 96 5.07 4.53 -3.25
C VAL A 96 4.19 3.56 -2.48
N VAL A 97 2.89 3.84 -2.45
CA VAL A 97 1.87 2.91 -1.98
C VAL A 97 1.07 2.38 -3.17
N GLU A 98 1.18 1.07 -3.39
CA GLU A 98 0.42 0.29 -4.35
C GLU A 98 -0.77 -0.36 -3.65
N ILE A 99 -1.99 -0.16 -4.14
CA ILE A 99 -3.21 -0.74 -3.55
C ILE A 99 -3.75 -1.83 -4.47
N LYS A 100 -4.07 -2.99 -3.91
CA LYS A 100 -4.84 -4.05 -4.58
C LYS A 100 -6.06 -4.45 -3.78
N MET A 101 -7.10 -4.94 -4.44
CA MET A 101 -8.22 -5.62 -3.77
C MET A 101 -8.46 -7.01 -4.37
N THR A 102 -8.61 -8.03 -3.51
CA THR A 102 -8.95 -9.37 -3.97
C THR A 102 -10.39 -9.43 -4.46
N ARG A 103 -10.61 -10.24 -5.50
CA ARG A 103 -11.92 -10.48 -6.10
C ARG A 103 -12.00 -11.93 -6.58
N PRO A 104 -13.20 -12.49 -6.84
CA PRO A 104 -13.34 -13.89 -7.24
C PRO A 104 -12.51 -14.30 -8.47
N SER A 105 -12.24 -13.37 -9.38
CA SER A 105 -11.44 -13.59 -10.60
C SER A 105 -9.93 -13.39 -10.42
N LEU A 106 -9.46 -13.00 -9.22
CA LEU A 106 -8.05 -12.78 -8.92
C LEU A 106 -7.52 -13.89 -8.00
N THR A 107 -6.88 -14.90 -8.59
CA THR A 107 -6.24 -15.99 -7.84
C THR A 107 -4.99 -15.51 -7.11
N THR A 108 -4.57 -16.22 -6.05
CA THR A 108 -3.29 -15.95 -5.34
C THR A 108 -2.10 -15.85 -6.29
N LYS A 109 -2.05 -16.71 -7.32
CA LYS A 109 -0.99 -16.70 -8.33
C LYS A 109 -1.01 -15.42 -9.15
N GLN A 110 -2.18 -15.03 -9.67
CA GLN A 110 -2.33 -13.79 -10.45
C GLN A 110 -2.04 -12.54 -9.60
N LEU A 111 -2.41 -12.55 -8.32
CA LEU A 111 -2.03 -11.49 -7.38
C LEU A 111 -0.51 -11.37 -7.29
N GLY A 112 0.19 -12.50 -7.07
CA GLY A 112 1.66 -12.52 -7.00
C GLY A 112 2.33 -12.05 -8.31
N GLU A 113 1.79 -12.45 -9.47
CA GLU A 113 2.26 -12.01 -10.78
C GLU A 113 2.10 -10.49 -10.96
N GLN A 114 0.94 -9.93 -10.59
CA GLN A 114 0.71 -8.48 -10.64
C GLN A 114 1.67 -7.72 -9.73
N LEU A 115 1.80 -8.14 -8.47
CA LEU A 115 2.71 -7.51 -7.52
C LEU A 115 4.17 -7.60 -7.97
N THR A 116 4.57 -8.69 -8.63
CA THR A 116 5.93 -8.81 -9.21
C THR A 116 6.17 -7.78 -10.31
N VAL A 117 5.18 -7.53 -11.16
CA VAL A 117 5.23 -6.49 -12.20
C VAL A 117 5.32 -5.11 -11.56
N ASP A 118 4.52 -4.83 -10.52
CA ASP A 118 4.52 -3.55 -9.81
C ASP A 118 5.89 -3.30 -9.14
N VAL A 119 6.47 -4.31 -8.47
CA VAL A 119 7.83 -4.24 -7.91
C VAL A 119 8.87 -3.94 -8.99
N ALA A 120 8.81 -4.62 -10.14
CA ALA A 120 9.75 -4.42 -11.23
C ALA A 120 9.63 -3.03 -11.86
N LYS A 121 8.40 -2.51 -12.00
CA LYS A 121 8.10 -1.14 -12.45
C LYS A 121 8.72 -0.12 -11.49
N TYR A 122 8.40 -0.20 -10.20
CA TYR A 122 8.82 0.79 -9.22
C TYR A 122 10.31 0.75 -8.87
N LYS A 123 10.97 -0.39 -9.07
CA LYS A 123 12.44 -0.47 -8.96
C LYS A 123 13.18 0.44 -9.94
N GLN A 124 12.53 0.86 -11.03
CA GLN A 124 13.08 1.78 -12.02
C GLN A 124 12.67 3.24 -11.76
N HIS A 125 11.78 3.47 -10.80
CA HIS A 125 11.25 4.80 -10.52
C HIS A 125 12.26 5.61 -9.70
N PRO A 126 12.71 6.78 -10.18
CA PRO A 126 13.82 7.53 -9.58
C PRO A 126 13.52 8.05 -8.17
N MET A 127 12.24 8.18 -7.81
CA MET A 127 11.80 8.67 -6.49
C MET A 127 11.17 7.58 -5.62
N CYS A 128 11.31 6.30 -5.99
CA CYS A 128 10.78 5.18 -5.20
C CYS A 128 11.91 4.39 -4.53
N ARG A 129 12.20 4.72 -3.28
CA ARG A 129 13.12 3.96 -2.41
C ARG A 129 12.40 2.95 -1.55
N SER A 130 11.12 3.16 -1.28
CA SER A 130 10.27 2.19 -0.59
C SER A 130 8.97 1.97 -1.35
N LEU A 131 8.63 0.71 -1.62
CA LEU A 131 7.35 0.31 -2.19
C LEU A 131 6.54 -0.45 -1.14
N TYR A 132 5.32 0.03 -0.90
CA TYR A 132 4.35 -0.60 -0.01
C TYR A 132 3.17 -1.13 -0.82
N CYS A 133 3.09 -2.46 -0.99
CA CYS A 133 1.93 -3.09 -1.60
C CYS A 133 0.91 -3.47 -0.52
N VAL A 134 -0.23 -2.79 -0.49
CA VAL A 134 -1.34 -3.07 0.43
C VAL A 134 -2.43 -3.82 -0.34
N VAL A 135 -2.63 -5.08 0.00
CA VAL A 135 -3.68 -5.93 -0.57
C VAL A 135 -4.83 -6.04 0.42
N TYR A 136 -6.00 -5.52 0.05
CA TYR A 136 -7.23 -5.71 0.80
C TYR A 136 -7.93 -7.00 0.37
N ASP A 137 -7.97 -7.98 1.28
CA ASP A 137 -8.57 -9.30 1.10
C ASP A 137 -9.72 -9.56 2.10
N PRO A 138 -10.85 -8.84 2.00
CA PRO A 138 -11.91 -8.90 3.01
C PRO A 138 -12.57 -10.27 3.15
N ALA A 139 -12.42 -11.17 2.17
CA ALA A 139 -13.02 -12.50 2.21
C ALA A 139 -11.99 -13.64 2.34
N GLY A 140 -10.71 -13.33 2.58
CA GLY A 140 -9.66 -14.34 2.75
C GLY A 140 -9.47 -15.23 1.52
N ARG A 141 -9.52 -14.64 0.31
CA ARG A 141 -9.34 -15.36 -0.96
C ARG A 141 -7.91 -15.81 -1.18
N THR A 142 -6.95 -15.17 -0.52
CA THR A 142 -5.54 -15.54 -0.60
C THR A 142 -5.28 -16.76 0.27
N SER A 143 -4.96 -17.89 -0.35
CA SER A 143 -4.80 -19.18 0.31
C SER A 143 -3.65 -19.25 1.34
N ASN A 144 -2.57 -18.50 1.13
CA ASN A 144 -1.45 -18.38 2.07
C ASN A 144 -0.87 -16.96 2.02
N PRO A 145 -1.52 -15.98 2.67
CA PRO A 145 -1.12 -14.59 2.55
C PRO A 145 0.29 -14.35 3.08
N ARG A 146 0.70 -15.07 4.13
CA ARG A 146 2.04 -14.95 4.72
C ARG A 146 3.16 -15.38 3.78
N SER A 147 2.94 -16.43 2.99
CA SER A 147 3.92 -16.82 1.96
C SER A 147 4.07 -15.70 0.93
N VAL A 148 2.96 -15.20 0.39
CA VAL A 148 2.98 -14.11 -0.60
C VAL A 148 3.68 -12.87 -0.04
N GLU A 149 3.37 -12.48 1.19
CA GLU A 149 4.04 -11.36 1.88
C GLU A 149 5.56 -11.60 1.96
N ASN A 150 6.00 -12.77 2.41
CA ASN A 150 7.41 -13.09 2.60
C ASN A 150 8.18 -13.26 1.28
N ASP A 151 7.54 -13.83 0.26
CA ASP A 151 8.17 -14.13 -1.04
C ASP A 151 8.43 -12.84 -1.85
N LEU A 152 7.60 -11.81 -1.66
CA LEU A 152 7.66 -10.56 -2.42
C LEU A 152 8.22 -9.37 -1.62
N SER A 153 8.22 -9.44 -0.28
CA SER A 153 8.88 -8.43 0.54
C SER A 153 10.38 -8.64 0.60
N GLY A 154 11.15 -7.57 0.69
CA GLY A 154 12.59 -7.66 0.84
C GLY A 154 13.27 -6.31 0.70
N ASP A 155 14.52 -6.26 1.16
CA ASP A 155 15.37 -5.09 1.03
C ASP A 155 16.50 -5.39 0.05
N ASN A 156 16.79 -4.45 -0.83
CA ASN A 156 18.00 -4.46 -1.65
C ASN A 156 18.60 -3.05 -1.72
N GLU A 157 19.79 -2.92 -2.31
CA GLU A 157 20.52 -1.64 -2.37
C GLU A 157 19.74 -0.49 -3.01
N LYS A 158 18.76 -0.79 -3.88
CA LYS A 158 18.00 0.22 -4.64
C LYS A 158 16.64 0.55 -4.02
N MET A 159 15.94 -0.45 -3.47
CA MET A 159 14.56 -0.29 -3.01
C MET A 159 14.20 -1.31 -1.92
N THR A 160 13.45 -0.84 -0.93
CA THR A 160 12.75 -1.65 0.07
C THR A 160 11.34 -1.98 -0.42
N VAL A 161 10.95 -3.24 -0.34
CA VAL A 161 9.59 -3.71 -0.68
C VAL A 161 8.92 -4.29 0.56
N ARG A 162 7.69 -3.88 0.81
CA ARG A 162 6.82 -4.43 1.86
C ARG A 162 5.46 -4.75 1.27
N VAL A 163 5.11 -6.03 1.29
CA VAL A 163 3.78 -6.53 0.92
C VAL A 163 2.99 -6.81 2.19
N MET A 164 1.76 -6.30 2.25
CA MET A 164 0.83 -6.47 3.36
C MET A 164 -0.51 -6.94 2.83
N ILE A 165 -1.00 -8.07 3.32
CA ILE A 165 -2.34 -8.57 3.04
C ILE A 165 -3.18 -8.37 4.31
N VAL A 166 -4.30 -7.64 4.17
CA VAL A 166 -5.17 -7.22 5.27
C VAL A 166 -6.64 -7.52 4.94
N PRO A 167 -7.50 -7.86 5.91
CA PRO A 167 -7.24 -7.97 7.35
C PRO A 167 -6.36 -9.18 7.73
N ARG A 168 -5.77 -9.12 8.93
CA ARG A 168 -4.92 -10.15 9.54
C ARG A 168 -5.64 -10.92 10.63
#